data_AF-A0A2E2AVB8-F1
#
_entry.id   AF-A0A2E2AVB8-F1
#
_cell.length_a   1.000
_cell.length_b   1.000
_cell.length_c   1.000
_cell.angle_alpha   90.00
_cell.angle_beta   90.00
_cell.angle_gamma   90.00
#
_symmetry.space_group_name_H-M   'P 1'
#
loop_
_entity.id
_entity.type
_entity.pdbx_description
1 polymer ?
#
loop_
_entity_poly.entity_id
_entity_poly.type
_entity_poly.pdbx_seq_one_letter_code
_entity_poly.pdbx_strand_id
1 'polypeptide(L)'
;MGRFTAGVCIFSGSLLVLACWAGSSVGWLHRAQLPGDYWQLIFETIIWQIFVLAGILVMYRFRPLVHKQLPQLLKDGPDWKTNLRIPAIADFTAALICTVIAGVMAYLLIRNGSSKQVLVSLFLSFALGAGIGQSLMPNTNPIALFLSPGIVAIISYLMVLLRYDDSLLLYHAIYIGAEPGVSLFNQFPGSALALPIQYLSAGILGCSIGIGIVRAATDQQDETELA
;
A
#
# COMPACT_ATOMS: atom_id res chain seq x y z
N MET A 1 7.84 -10.90 -14.26
CA MET A 1 7.79 -10.43 -12.85
C MET A 1 9.18 -10.57 -12.23
N GLY A 2 9.81 -9.48 -11.82
CA GLY A 2 11.10 -9.56 -11.13
C GLY A 2 10.98 -10.41 -9.86
N ARG A 3 11.80 -11.46 -9.72
CA ARG A 3 11.71 -12.47 -8.64
C ARG A 3 11.65 -11.89 -7.21
N PHE A 4 12.17 -10.67 -7.02
CA PHE A 4 12.06 -9.93 -5.77
C PHE A 4 10.62 -9.51 -5.43
N THR A 5 9.87 -8.96 -6.38
CA THR A 5 8.48 -8.54 -6.12
C THR A 5 7.56 -9.73 -5.88
N ALA A 6 7.84 -10.90 -6.48
CA ALA A 6 7.12 -12.14 -6.19
C ALA A 6 7.27 -12.57 -4.72
N GLY A 7 8.47 -12.49 -4.15
CA GLY A 7 8.67 -12.74 -2.72
C GLY A 7 7.88 -11.77 -1.84
N VAL A 8 7.94 -10.46 -2.15
CA VAL A 8 7.18 -9.44 -1.43
C VAL A 8 5.67 -9.67 -1.58
N CYS A 9 5.19 -10.11 -2.75
CA CYS A 9 3.79 -10.52 -2.97
C CYS A 9 3.38 -11.66 -2.04
N ILE A 10 4.19 -12.71 -1.90
CA ILE A 10 3.86 -13.86 -1.02
C ILE A 10 3.83 -13.42 0.45
N PHE A 11 4.82 -12.63 0.87
CA PHE A 11 4.88 -12.09 2.23
C PHE A 11 3.67 -11.20 2.54
N SER A 12 3.39 -10.21 1.70
CA SER A 12 2.24 -9.31 1.87
C SER A 12 0.89 -10.02 1.71
N GLY A 13 0.79 -11.03 0.84
CA GLY A 13 -0.38 -11.89 0.72
C GLY A 13 -0.64 -12.72 1.97
N SER A 14 0.42 -13.20 2.62
CA SER A 14 0.31 -13.91 3.90
C SER A 14 -0.14 -12.96 5.02
N LEU A 15 0.38 -11.73 5.04
CA LEU A 15 -0.11 -10.67 5.93
C LEU A 15 -1.56 -10.29 5.65
N LEU A 16 -1.99 -10.31 4.38
CA LEU A 16 -3.38 -10.04 4.00
C LEU A 16 -4.32 -11.09 4.57
N VAL A 17 -3.92 -12.37 4.48
CA VAL A 17 -4.68 -13.46 5.11
C VAL A 17 -4.78 -13.20 6.61
N LEU A 18 -3.71 -12.84 7.31
CA LEU A 18 -3.76 -12.49 8.73
C LEU A 18 -4.63 -11.24 9.00
N ALA A 19 -4.61 -10.24 8.12
CA ALA A 19 -5.42 -9.03 8.24
C ALA A 19 -6.93 -9.33 8.14
N CYS A 20 -7.33 -10.38 7.43
CA CYS A 20 -8.72 -10.85 7.43
C CYS A 20 -9.18 -11.35 8.82
N TRP A 21 -8.25 -11.71 9.71
CA TRP A 21 -8.53 -12.20 11.07
C TRP A 21 -8.34 -11.12 12.13
N ALA A 22 -7.75 -9.96 11.78
CA ALA A 22 -7.46 -8.86 12.70
C ALA A 22 -8.71 -8.10 13.20
N GLY A 23 -9.92 -8.51 12.77
CA GLY A 23 -11.18 -7.89 13.13
C GLY A 23 -11.71 -6.90 12.09
N SER A 24 -12.90 -6.36 12.34
CA SER A 24 -13.50 -5.37 11.45
C SER A 24 -13.12 -3.94 11.86
N SER A 25 -12.92 -3.07 10.86
CA SER A 25 -12.73 -1.63 11.09
C SER A 25 -13.89 -1.03 11.89
N VAL A 26 -15.12 -1.49 11.62
CA VAL A 26 -16.31 -1.13 12.37
C VAL A 26 -16.18 -1.54 13.85
N GLY A 27 -15.67 -2.74 14.12
CA GLY A 27 -15.46 -3.23 15.48
C GLY A 27 -14.41 -2.45 16.26
N TRP A 28 -13.37 -1.94 15.59
CA TRP A 28 -12.44 -0.97 16.20
C TRP A 28 -13.16 0.33 16.54
N LEU A 29 -13.92 0.88 15.58
CA LEU A 29 -14.63 2.15 15.72
C LEU A 29 -15.61 2.21 16.91
N HIS A 30 -16.21 1.06 17.27
CA HIS A 30 -17.15 0.95 18.39
C HIS A 30 -16.45 0.86 19.76
N ARG A 31 -15.17 0.50 19.79
CA ARG A 31 -14.40 0.35 21.03
C ARG A 31 -13.46 1.52 21.30
N ALA A 32 -13.19 2.33 20.27
CA ALA A 32 -12.24 3.43 20.32
C ALA A 32 -12.82 4.68 21.00
N GLN A 33 -11.98 5.43 21.70
CA GLN A 33 -12.24 6.78 22.19
C GLN A 33 -11.90 7.79 21.08
N LEU A 34 -12.91 8.13 20.29
CA LEU A 34 -12.75 9.00 19.12
C LEU A 34 -12.83 10.49 19.48
N PRO A 35 -12.14 11.38 18.75
CA PRO A 35 -11.18 11.12 17.67
C PRO A 35 -9.76 10.76 18.17
N GLY A 36 -9.50 10.87 19.48
CA GLY A 36 -8.15 10.76 20.07
C GLY A 36 -7.39 9.47 19.69
N ASP A 37 -8.09 8.34 19.61
CA ASP A 37 -7.49 7.04 19.25
C ASP A 37 -6.95 6.96 17.81
N TYR A 38 -7.23 7.94 16.95
CA TYR A 38 -6.55 8.03 15.64
C TYR A 38 -5.03 8.29 15.79
N TRP A 39 -4.58 8.88 16.89
CA TRP A 39 -3.14 8.97 17.19
C TRP A 39 -2.52 7.58 17.36
N GLN A 40 -3.24 6.67 18.02
CA GLN A 40 -2.79 5.29 18.18
C GLN A 40 -2.64 4.60 16.82
N LEU A 41 -3.59 4.82 15.89
CA LEU A 41 -3.49 4.25 14.53
C LEU A 41 -2.28 4.80 13.75
N ILE A 42 -1.94 6.09 13.92
CA ILE A 42 -0.73 6.66 13.32
C ILE A 42 0.52 5.95 13.86
N PHE A 43 0.65 5.81 15.18
CA PHE A 43 1.79 5.12 15.77
C PHE A 43 1.88 3.65 15.36
N GLU A 44 0.75 2.94 15.37
CA GLU A 44 0.68 1.55 14.93
C GLU A 44 1.07 1.40 13.46
N THR A 45 0.70 2.36 12.60
CA THR A 45 1.11 2.40 11.18
C THR A 45 2.62 2.55 11.03
N ILE A 46 3.25 3.42 11.81
CA ILE A 46 4.71 3.58 11.80
C ILE A 46 5.39 2.27 12.19
N ILE A 47 4.90 1.61 13.24
CA ILE A 47 5.41 0.31 13.70
C ILE A 47 5.27 -0.75 12.60
N TRP A 48 4.09 -0.89 12.00
CA TRP A 48 3.85 -1.84 10.90
C TRP A 48 4.73 -1.55 9.68
N GLN A 49 4.88 -0.28 9.30
CA GLN A 49 5.74 0.11 8.19
C GLN A 49 7.19 -0.29 8.46
N ILE A 50 7.71 -0.07 9.68
CA ILE A 50 9.06 -0.49 10.06
C ILE A 50 9.19 -2.01 9.96
N PHE A 51 8.23 -2.78 10.48
CA PHE A 51 8.28 -4.25 10.42
C PHE A 51 8.24 -4.78 8.99
N VAL A 52 7.40 -4.22 8.12
CA VAL A 52 7.34 -4.67 6.73
C VAL A 52 8.63 -4.30 5.99
N LEU A 53 9.16 -3.08 6.17
CA LEU A 53 10.44 -2.70 5.56
C LEU A 53 11.59 -3.60 6.05
N ALA A 54 11.63 -3.92 7.35
CA ALA A 54 12.59 -4.86 7.91
C ALA A 54 12.45 -6.25 7.27
N GLY A 55 11.21 -6.75 7.12
CA GLY A 55 10.93 -8.01 6.42
C GLY A 55 11.43 -8.00 4.97
N ILE A 56 11.15 -6.93 4.22
CA ILE A 56 11.61 -6.78 2.83
C ILE A 56 13.14 -6.73 2.75
N LEU A 57 13.80 -6.03 3.67
CA LEU A 57 15.27 -5.98 3.75
C LEU A 57 15.87 -7.35 4.07
N VAL A 58 15.26 -8.11 4.98
CA VAL A 58 15.64 -9.50 5.28
C VAL A 58 15.51 -10.35 4.01
N MET A 59 14.37 -10.31 3.32
CA MET A 59 14.16 -11.05 2.07
C MET A 59 15.21 -10.70 1.01
N TYR A 60 15.56 -9.41 0.88
CA TYR A 60 16.63 -8.98 -0.01
C TYR A 60 17.98 -9.57 0.39
N ARG A 61 18.32 -9.53 1.69
CA ARG A 61 19.60 -10.01 2.21
C ARG A 61 19.79 -11.51 2.02
N PHE A 62 18.71 -12.29 2.12
CA PHE A 62 18.71 -13.74 1.95
C PHE A 62 18.58 -14.20 0.49
N ARG A 63 18.18 -13.30 -0.44
CA ARG A 63 18.12 -13.60 -1.88
C ARG A 63 19.35 -14.33 -2.45
N PRO A 64 20.60 -13.87 -2.24
CA PRO A 64 21.77 -14.57 -2.80
C PRO A 64 21.95 -15.98 -2.21
N LEU A 65 21.53 -16.19 -0.96
CA LEU A 65 21.63 -17.48 -0.29
C LEU A 65 20.60 -18.47 -0.84
N VAL A 66 19.36 -18.01 -1.04
CA VAL A 66 18.29 -18.79 -1.70
C VAL A 66 18.68 -19.16 -3.13
N HIS A 67 19.28 -18.22 -3.87
CA HIS A 67 19.69 -18.49 -5.25
C HIS A 67 20.80 -19.54 -5.35
N LYS A 68 21.72 -19.56 -4.38
CA LYS A 68 22.75 -20.61 -4.27
C LYS A 68 22.18 -21.97 -3.91
N GLN A 69 21.17 -22.02 -3.04
CA GLN A 69 20.60 -23.28 -2.54
C GLN A 69 19.57 -23.91 -3.46
N LEU A 70 18.83 -23.09 -4.24
CA LEU A 70 17.76 -23.55 -5.13
C LEU A 70 17.96 -23.08 -6.58
N PRO A 71 19.12 -23.35 -7.20
CA PRO A 71 19.41 -22.87 -8.56
C PRO A 71 18.45 -23.47 -9.60
N GLN A 72 17.93 -24.67 -9.35
CA GLN A 72 17.05 -25.40 -10.28
C GLN A 72 15.65 -24.79 -10.40
N LEU A 73 15.12 -24.18 -9.33
CA LEU A 73 13.83 -23.48 -9.33
C LEU A 73 13.93 -22.04 -9.87
N LEU A 74 15.15 -21.56 -10.08
CA LEU A 74 15.48 -20.18 -10.43
C LEU A 74 16.22 -20.12 -11.79
N LYS A 75 16.04 -21.10 -12.68
CA LYS A 75 16.57 -21.04 -14.04
C LYS A 75 15.79 -19.99 -14.86
N ASP A 76 16.52 -19.21 -15.66
CA ASP A 76 16.02 -18.36 -16.75
C ASP A 76 15.14 -17.15 -16.36
N GLY A 77 15.75 -16.14 -15.76
CA GLY A 77 15.18 -14.79 -15.76
C GLY A 77 16.29 -13.76 -15.67
N PRO A 78 16.20 -12.63 -16.39
CA PRO A 78 17.23 -11.60 -16.35
C PRO A 78 17.50 -11.22 -14.90
N ASP A 79 18.79 -11.12 -14.56
CA ASP A 79 19.26 -10.67 -13.25
C ASP A 79 18.87 -9.19 -13.11
N TRP A 80 17.61 -8.93 -12.79
CA TRP A 80 17.20 -7.59 -12.43
C TRP A 80 17.93 -7.27 -11.13
N LYS A 81 19.01 -6.51 -11.30
CA LYS A 81 19.78 -5.88 -10.23
C LYS A 81 18.84 -4.87 -9.58
N THR A 82 17.96 -5.36 -8.71
CA THR A 82 17.32 -4.55 -7.68
C THR A 82 18.46 -4.11 -6.78
N ASN A 83 19.17 -3.07 -7.21
CA ASN A 83 20.15 -2.42 -6.38
C ASN A 83 19.34 -1.62 -5.37
N LEU A 84 19.21 -2.14 -4.16
CA LEU A 84 18.73 -1.33 -3.05
C LEU A 84 19.78 -0.25 -2.81
N ARG A 85 19.55 0.90 -3.43
CA ARG A 85 20.37 2.11 -3.26
C ARG A 85 19.60 3.09 -2.41
N ILE A 86 20.33 4.05 -1.84
CA ILE A 86 19.71 5.24 -1.25
C ILE A 86 18.79 5.84 -2.33
N PRO A 87 17.51 6.08 -2.02
CA PRO A 87 16.55 6.49 -3.03
C PRO A 87 16.98 7.80 -3.69
N ALA A 88 17.03 7.81 -5.01
CA ALA A 88 17.28 9.00 -5.80
C ALA A 88 16.01 9.88 -5.86
N ILE A 89 16.13 11.12 -6.31
CA ILE A 89 14.99 12.03 -6.46
C ILE A 89 13.86 11.40 -7.31
N ALA A 90 14.22 10.67 -8.37
CA ALA A 90 13.25 9.95 -9.20
C ALA A 90 12.43 8.91 -8.41
N ASP A 91 13.03 8.26 -7.42
CA ASP A 91 12.35 7.27 -6.57
C ASP A 91 11.31 7.94 -5.68
N PHE A 92 11.64 9.12 -5.16
CA PHE A 92 10.69 9.94 -4.40
C PHE A 92 9.54 10.43 -5.28
N THR A 93 9.81 10.85 -6.51
CA THR A 93 8.77 11.28 -7.45
C THR A 93 7.80 10.14 -7.76
N ALA A 94 8.31 8.93 -8.03
CA ALA A 94 7.47 7.76 -8.25
C ALA A 94 6.64 7.37 -7.02
N ALA A 95 7.23 7.44 -5.83
CA ALA A 95 6.53 7.22 -4.55
C ALA A 95 5.45 8.28 -4.31
N LEU A 96 5.72 9.54 -4.63
CA LEU A 96 4.75 10.63 -4.54
C LEU A 96 3.57 10.40 -5.49
N ILE A 97 3.84 10.07 -6.76
CA ILE A 97 2.81 9.74 -7.75
C ILE A 97 1.95 8.57 -7.26
N CYS A 98 2.58 7.50 -6.79
CA CYS A 98 1.89 6.35 -6.22
C CYS A 98 1.01 6.74 -5.03
N THR A 99 1.54 7.54 -4.10
CA THR A 99 0.83 8.03 -2.90
C THR A 99 -0.39 8.86 -3.28
N VAL A 100 -0.25 9.79 -4.22
CA VAL A 100 -1.36 10.65 -4.66
C VAL A 100 -2.44 9.83 -5.35
N ILE A 101 -2.07 9.01 -6.34
CA ILE A 101 -3.03 8.22 -7.12
C ILE A 101 -3.73 7.20 -6.23
N ALA A 102 -2.97 6.43 -5.45
CA ALA A 102 -3.55 5.42 -4.57
C ALA A 102 -4.37 6.07 -3.44
N GLY A 103 -3.94 7.21 -2.91
CA GLY A 103 -4.66 7.97 -1.89
C GLY A 103 -6.01 8.47 -2.39
N VAL A 104 -6.04 9.10 -3.57
CA VAL A 104 -7.30 9.56 -4.20
C VAL A 104 -8.20 8.37 -4.51
N MET A 105 -7.66 7.30 -5.09
CA MET A 105 -8.44 6.10 -5.39
C MET A 105 -9.01 5.44 -4.13
N ALA A 106 -8.21 5.31 -3.07
CA ALA A 106 -8.66 4.74 -1.79
C ALA A 106 -9.74 5.62 -1.14
N TYR A 107 -9.58 6.95 -1.19
CA TYR A 107 -10.58 7.91 -0.74
C TYR A 107 -11.91 7.75 -1.45
N LEU A 108 -11.89 7.52 -2.78
CA LEU A 108 -13.10 7.38 -3.58
C LEU A 108 -13.75 5.99 -3.49
N LEU A 109 -12.95 4.94 -3.38
CA LEU A 109 -13.42 3.55 -3.43
C LEU A 109 -13.88 3.02 -2.07
N ILE A 110 -13.27 3.47 -0.96
CA ILE A 110 -13.65 3.01 0.37
C ILE A 110 -14.85 3.83 0.83
N ARG A 111 -16.03 3.22 0.81
CA ARG A 111 -17.30 3.87 1.19
C ARG A 111 -17.93 3.29 2.44
N ASN A 112 -17.56 2.08 2.82
CA ASN A 112 -17.99 1.46 4.06
C ASN A 112 -16.80 0.86 4.80
N GLY A 113 -16.98 0.63 6.11
CA GLY A 113 -15.97 0.00 6.96
C GLY A 113 -15.90 -1.53 6.83
N SER A 114 -16.46 -2.12 5.76
CA SER A 114 -16.39 -3.57 5.58
C SER A 114 -14.95 -3.96 5.22
N SER A 115 -14.36 -4.88 5.97
CA SER A 115 -12.94 -5.25 5.79
C SER A 115 -12.66 -5.74 4.36
N LYS A 116 -13.63 -6.41 3.73
CA LYS A 116 -13.49 -6.90 2.34
C LYS A 116 -13.38 -5.76 1.34
N GLN A 117 -14.27 -4.77 1.41
CA GLN A 117 -14.20 -3.60 0.52
C GLN A 117 -12.91 -2.85 0.76
N VAL A 118 -12.56 -2.59 2.02
CA VAL A 118 -11.31 -1.89 2.36
C VAL A 118 -10.09 -2.59 1.76
N LEU A 119 -9.91 -3.89 2.00
CA LEU A 119 -8.76 -4.65 1.49
C LEU A 119 -8.70 -4.64 -0.04
N VAL A 120 -9.82 -4.88 -0.72
CA VAL A 120 -9.87 -4.89 -2.20
C VAL A 120 -9.62 -3.50 -2.77
N SER A 121 -10.23 -2.45 -2.20
CA SER A 121 -10.03 -1.07 -2.63
C SER A 121 -8.58 -0.63 -2.44
N LEU A 122 -7.94 -0.94 -1.30
CA LEU A 122 -6.53 -0.64 -1.08
C LEU A 122 -5.64 -1.40 -2.06
N PHE A 123 -5.86 -2.70 -2.21
CA PHE A 123 -5.13 -3.54 -3.16
C PHE A 123 -5.16 -2.95 -4.58
N LEU A 124 -6.35 -2.63 -5.10
CA LEU A 124 -6.51 -2.07 -6.44
C LEU A 124 -5.90 -0.67 -6.56
N SER A 125 -6.10 0.19 -5.56
CA SER A 125 -5.60 1.57 -5.55
C SER A 125 -4.07 1.60 -5.60
N PHE A 126 -3.41 0.76 -4.80
CA PHE A 126 -1.96 0.69 -4.76
C PHE A 126 -1.36 -0.08 -5.94
N ALA A 127 -2.06 -1.07 -6.50
CA ALA A 127 -1.65 -1.70 -7.76
C ALA A 127 -1.63 -0.70 -8.91
N LEU A 128 -2.68 0.11 -9.04
CA LEU A 128 -2.77 1.14 -10.06
C LEU A 128 -1.73 2.25 -9.82
N GLY A 129 -1.66 2.79 -8.60
CA GLY A 129 -0.72 3.85 -8.25
C GLY A 129 0.74 3.45 -8.43
N ALA A 130 1.12 2.24 -8.00
CA ALA A 130 2.48 1.74 -8.20
C ALA A 130 2.76 1.39 -9.66
N GLY A 131 1.76 0.89 -10.40
CA GLY A 131 1.88 0.67 -11.84
C GLY A 131 2.17 1.98 -12.59
N ILE A 132 1.39 3.04 -12.35
CA ILE A 132 1.62 4.35 -12.98
C ILE A 132 2.96 4.96 -12.52
N GLY A 133 3.28 4.89 -11.23
CA GLY A 133 4.58 5.37 -10.73
C GLY A 133 5.76 4.66 -11.39
N GLN A 134 5.68 3.34 -11.53
CA GLN A 134 6.71 2.52 -12.15
C GLN A 134 6.78 2.71 -13.67
N SER A 135 5.66 2.94 -14.37
CA SER A 135 5.67 3.17 -15.82
C SER A 135 6.29 4.51 -16.19
N LEU A 136 6.06 5.55 -15.38
CA LEU A 136 6.65 6.87 -15.57
C LEU A 136 8.13 6.90 -15.15
N MET A 137 8.51 6.09 -14.17
CA MET A 137 9.88 6.01 -13.64
C MET A 137 10.36 4.54 -13.60
N PRO A 138 10.73 3.94 -14.74
CA PRO A 138 11.00 2.51 -14.86
C PRO A 138 12.22 2.02 -14.06
N ASN A 139 13.18 2.91 -13.80
CA ASN A 139 14.40 2.59 -13.05
C ASN A 139 14.25 2.80 -11.53
N THR A 140 13.03 3.02 -11.03
CA THR A 140 12.82 3.35 -9.62
C THR A 140 13.10 2.17 -8.67
N ASN A 141 13.69 2.51 -7.52
CA ASN A 141 13.82 1.59 -6.39
C ASN A 141 12.42 1.24 -5.82
N PRO A 142 11.99 -0.03 -5.86
CA PRO A 142 10.66 -0.43 -5.43
C PRO A 142 10.39 -0.18 -3.94
N ILE A 143 11.44 -0.04 -3.10
CA ILE A 143 11.26 0.28 -1.68
C ILE A 143 10.55 1.63 -1.50
N ALA A 144 10.84 2.62 -2.34
CA ALA A 144 10.20 3.93 -2.23
C ALA A 144 8.68 3.82 -2.43
N LEU A 145 8.23 2.98 -3.38
CA LEU A 145 6.81 2.70 -3.63
C LEU A 145 6.13 1.92 -2.48
N PHE A 146 6.90 1.15 -1.70
CA PHE A 146 6.38 0.43 -0.52
C PHE A 146 6.21 1.32 0.71
N LEU A 147 6.69 2.57 0.69
CA LEU A 147 6.39 3.58 1.71
C LEU A 147 5.01 4.22 1.51
N SER A 148 4.52 4.24 0.26
CA SER A 148 3.27 4.92 -0.11
C SER A 148 2.07 4.47 0.74
N PRO A 149 1.83 3.17 1.02
CA PRO A 149 0.72 2.74 1.87
C PRO A 149 0.72 3.34 3.27
N GLY A 150 1.89 3.38 3.93
CA GLY A 150 2.01 4.00 5.24
C GLY A 150 1.79 5.51 5.21
N ILE A 151 2.28 6.20 4.18
CA ILE A 151 2.07 7.65 4.03
C ILE A 151 0.58 7.97 3.83
N VAL A 152 -0.12 7.24 2.95
CA VAL A 152 -1.56 7.43 2.73
C VAL A 152 -2.36 7.20 4.02
N ALA A 153 -2.01 6.16 4.79
CA ALA A 153 -2.65 5.87 6.08
C ALA A 153 -2.46 7.03 7.07
N ILE A 154 -1.22 7.48 7.27
CA ILE A 154 -0.90 8.59 8.19
C ILE A 154 -1.64 9.86 7.78
N ILE A 155 -1.61 10.24 6.50
CA ILE A 155 -2.32 11.42 6.00
C ILE A 155 -3.83 11.28 6.25
N SER A 156 -4.41 10.11 5.98
CA SER A 156 -5.85 9.87 6.19
C SER A 156 -6.25 10.02 7.66
N TYR A 157 -5.45 9.49 8.58
CA TYR A 157 -5.70 9.63 10.02
C TYR A 157 -5.49 11.06 10.52
N LEU A 158 -4.45 11.74 10.05
CA LEU A 158 -4.23 13.16 10.34
C LEU A 158 -5.38 14.02 9.84
N MET A 159 -5.92 13.74 8.65
CA MET A 159 -7.10 14.43 8.14
C MET A 159 -8.32 14.29 9.05
N VAL A 160 -8.52 13.14 9.70
CA VAL A 160 -9.60 12.97 10.69
C VAL A 160 -9.30 13.76 11.96
N LEU A 161 -8.09 13.63 12.51
CA LEU A 161 -7.68 14.33 13.73
C LEU A 161 -7.75 15.86 13.61
N LEU A 162 -7.38 16.41 12.45
CA LEU A 162 -7.37 17.85 12.22
C LEU A 162 -8.75 18.43 11.88
N ARG A 163 -9.71 17.57 11.53
CA ARG A 163 -11.02 18.00 11.02
C ARG A 163 -12.16 17.82 12.01
N TYR A 164 -12.06 16.85 12.91
CA TYR A 164 -13.11 16.54 13.86
C TYR A 164 -12.58 16.71 15.28
N ASP A 165 -13.12 17.71 15.99
CA ASP A 165 -12.80 17.96 17.41
C ASP A 165 -13.72 17.18 18.36
N ASP A 166 -14.88 16.72 17.86
CA ASP A 166 -15.88 16.01 18.65
C ASP A 166 -16.23 14.63 18.05
N SER A 167 -16.36 13.66 18.95
CA SER A 167 -16.83 12.30 18.70
C SER A 167 -18.18 12.26 17.99
N LEU A 168 -19.12 13.14 18.34
CA LEU A 168 -20.48 13.12 17.78
C LEU A 168 -20.47 13.54 16.29
N LEU A 169 -19.72 14.58 15.95
CA LEU A 169 -19.51 15.02 14.57
C LEU A 169 -18.81 13.96 13.73
N LEU A 170 -17.83 13.27 14.31
CA LEU A 170 -17.11 12.19 13.65
C LEU A 170 -18.04 11.00 13.37
N TYR A 171 -18.83 10.53 14.35
CA TYR A 171 -19.79 9.46 14.13
C TYR A 171 -20.84 9.85 13.10
N HIS A 172 -21.36 11.08 13.14
CA HIS A 172 -22.29 11.59 12.14
C HIS A 172 -21.67 11.51 10.73
N ALA A 173 -20.43 11.96 10.56
CA ALA A 173 -19.72 11.90 9.29
C ALA A 173 -19.47 10.47 8.80
N ILE A 174 -19.17 9.53 9.69
CA ILE A 174 -18.90 8.12 9.35
C ILE A 174 -20.16 7.41 8.84
N TYR A 175 -21.30 7.61 9.50
CA TYR A 175 -22.53 6.88 9.16
C TYR A 175 -23.34 7.53 8.04
N ILE A 176 -23.27 8.85 7.92
CA ILE A 176 -24.00 9.57 6.87
C ILE A 176 -23.14 9.67 5.59
N GLY A 177 -21.81 9.55 5.72
CA GLY A 177 -20.84 9.34 4.63
C GLY A 177 -20.60 10.57 3.74
N ALA A 178 -21.69 11.22 3.35
CA ALA A 178 -21.80 12.50 2.66
C ALA A 178 -23.30 12.78 2.48
N GLU A 179 -23.82 13.92 2.92
CA GLU A 179 -25.13 14.35 2.43
C GLU A 179 -25.06 14.61 0.91
N PRO A 180 -26.12 14.33 0.14
CA PRO A 180 -26.17 14.72 -1.27
C PRO A 180 -25.91 16.23 -1.42
N GLY A 181 -24.91 16.61 -2.22
CA GLY A 181 -24.52 18.02 -2.42
C GLY A 181 -23.31 18.48 -1.59
N VAL A 182 -22.76 17.64 -0.72
CA VAL A 182 -21.53 17.95 0.02
C VAL A 182 -20.31 17.80 -0.89
N SER A 183 -19.47 18.85 -0.92
CA SER A 183 -18.24 18.88 -1.74
C SER A 183 -17.32 17.70 -1.40
N LEU A 184 -16.50 17.28 -2.37
CA LEU A 184 -15.61 16.12 -2.22
C LEU A 184 -14.70 16.24 -0.98
N PHE A 185 -14.26 17.46 -0.66
CA PHE A 185 -13.45 17.78 0.52
C PHE A 185 -14.20 17.73 1.84
N ASN A 186 -15.53 17.84 1.81
CA ASN A 186 -16.38 17.79 2.99
C ASN A 186 -16.93 16.38 3.28
N GLN A 187 -16.58 15.37 2.48
CA GLN A 187 -16.93 13.97 2.77
C GLN A 187 -15.97 13.37 3.82
N PHE A 188 -16.43 12.37 4.56
CA PHE A 188 -15.53 11.64 5.47
C PHE A 188 -14.46 10.90 4.64
N PRO A 189 -13.16 10.99 4.98
CA PRO A 189 -12.12 10.26 4.26
C PRO A 189 -12.28 8.77 4.48
N GLY A 190 -12.89 8.06 3.52
CA GLY A 190 -13.13 6.63 3.62
C GLY A 190 -11.84 5.82 3.83
N SER A 191 -10.72 6.32 3.31
CA SER A 191 -9.37 5.80 3.56
C SER A 191 -9.04 5.70 5.06
N ALA A 192 -9.53 6.61 5.91
CA ALA A 192 -9.32 6.56 7.35
C ALA A 192 -10.07 5.42 8.05
N LEU A 193 -11.01 4.74 7.39
CA LEU A 193 -11.65 3.52 7.94
C LEU A 193 -10.73 2.30 7.88
N ALA A 194 -9.69 2.33 7.06
CA ALA A 194 -8.78 1.21 6.98
C ALA A 194 -7.88 1.15 8.21
N LEU A 195 -7.64 -0.04 8.72
CA LEU A 195 -6.70 -0.28 9.82
C LEU A 195 -5.26 -0.31 9.30
N PRO A 196 -4.26 -0.01 10.16
CA PRO A 196 -2.84 -0.03 9.80
C PRO A 196 -2.43 -1.32 9.09
N ILE A 197 -2.74 -2.48 9.66
CA ILE A 197 -2.39 -3.77 9.06
C ILE A 197 -3.01 -3.98 7.67
N GLN A 198 -4.18 -3.40 7.39
CA GLN A 198 -4.86 -3.50 6.09
C GLN A 198 -4.13 -2.68 5.03
N TYR A 199 -3.67 -1.47 5.39
CA TYR A 199 -2.80 -0.66 4.53
C TYR A 199 -1.50 -1.37 4.20
N LEU A 200 -0.80 -1.88 5.22
CA LEU A 200 0.51 -2.49 5.01
C LEU A 200 0.43 -3.84 4.30
N SER A 201 -0.64 -4.62 4.50
CA SER A 201 -0.83 -5.88 3.77
C SER A 201 -1.35 -5.66 2.35
N ALA A 202 -2.56 -5.12 2.21
CA ALA A 202 -3.21 -4.95 0.91
C ALA A 202 -2.50 -3.92 0.04
N GLY A 203 -2.03 -2.81 0.63
CA GLY A 203 -1.32 -1.78 -0.10
C GLY A 203 0.03 -2.27 -0.64
N ILE A 204 0.83 -2.98 0.14
CA ILE A 204 2.13 -3.49 -0.32
C ILE A 204 1.96 -4.65 -1.32
N LEU A 205 0.95 -5.50 -1.12
CA LEU A 205 0.57 -6.50 -2.11
C LEU A 205 0.17 -5.84 -3.43
N GLY A 206 -0.69 -4.81 -3.36
CA GLY A 206 -1.09 -3.99 -4.50
C GLY A 206 0.14 -3.42 -5.22
N CYS A 207 1.01 -2.70 -4.50
CA CYS A 207 2.24 -2.15 -5.06
C CYS A 207 3.10 -3.22 -5.76
N SER A 208 3.26 -4.38 -5.14
CA SER A 208 4.09 -5.47 -5.66
C SER A 208 3.53 -6.05 -6.97
N ILE A 209 2.21 -6.20 -7.06
CA ILE A 209 1.54 -6.64 -8.30
C ILE A 209 1.60 -5.54 -9.37
N GLY A 210 1.33 -4.29 -9.03
CA GLY A 210 1.41 -3.16 -9.96
C GLY A 210 2.79 -3.03 -10.62
N ILE A 211 3.86 -3.07 -9.81
CA ILE A 211 5.24 -3.09 -10.29
C ILE A 211 5.49 -4.34 -11.16
N GLY A 212 4.97 -5.49 -10.75
CA GLY A 212 5.12 -6.76 -11.45
C GLY A 212 4.51 -6.77 -12.85
N ILE A 213 3.32 -6.18 -13.02
CA ILE A 213 2.61 -6.06 -14.30
C ILE A 213 3.39 -5.17 -15.26
N VAL A 214 3.80 -3.98 -14.81
CA VAL A 214 4.53 -3.03 -15.66
C VAL A 214 5.84 -3.63 -16.13
N ARG A 215 6.60 -4.27 -15.23
CA ARG A 215 7.86 -4.92 -15.61
C ARG A 215 7.65 -6.04 -16.61
N ALA A 216 6.61 -6.86 -16.44
CA ALA A 216 6.30 -7.93 -17.38
C ALA A 216 5.93 -7.40 -18.77
N ALA A 217 5.25 -6.25 -18.85
CA ALA A 217 4.91 -5.61 -20.12
C ALA A 217 6.15 -5.02 -20.81
N THR A 218 7.08 -4.42 -20.07
CA THR A 218 8.34 -3.90 -20.62
C THR A 218 9.22 -5.02 -21.16
N ASP A 219 9.34 -6.15 -20.43
CA ASP A 219 10.12 -7.31 -20.86
C ASP A 219 9.64 -7.85 -22.23
N GLN A 220 8.32 -7.83 -22.50
CA GLN A 220 7.75 -8.28 -23.77
C GLN A 220 8.05 -7.32 -24.94
N GLN A 221 8.08 -6.00 -24.70
CA GLN A 221 8.40 -5.04 -25.76
C GLN A 221 9.84 -5.19 -26.25
N ASP A 222 10.80 -5.36 -25.32
CA ASP A 222 12.21 -5.53 -25.65
C ASP A 222 12.46 -6.79 -26.49
N GLU A 223 11.74 -7.89 -26.22
CA GLU A 223 11.82 -9.13 -27.03
C GLU A 223 11.26 -8.93 -28.44
N THR A 224 10.27 -8.05 -28.62
CA THR A 224 9.63 -7.81 -29.93
C THR A 224 10.47 -6.89 -30.81
N GLU A 225 11.24 -5.96 -30.23
CA GLU A 225 12.14 -5.06 -30.98
C GLU A 225 13.42 -5.76 -31.48
N LEU A 226 13.75 -6.93 -30.93
CA LEU A 226 14.92 -7.72 -31.31
C LEU A 226 14.63 -8.84 -32.33
N ALA A 227 13.36 -9.05 -32.69
CA ALA A 227 12.89 -10.08 -33.62
C ALA A 227 12.58 -9.50 -35.01
#